data_AF-A0A354FDE0-F1
#
_entry.id   AF-A0A354FDE0-F1
#
_cell.length_a   1.000
_cell.length_b   1.000
_cell.length_c   1.000
_cell.angle_alpha   90.00
_cell.angle_beta   90.00
_cell.angle_gamma   90.00
#
_symmetry.space_group_name_H-M   'P 1'
#
loop_
_entity.id
_entity.type
_entity.pdbx_description
1 polymer ?
#
loop_
_entity_poly.entity_id
_entity_poly.type
_entity_poly.pdbx_seq_one_letter_code
_entity_poly.pdbx_strand_id
1 'polypeptide(L)'
;MPQIPIGTIILLVVSLLIYFGVAQRVLDKLRLSDKAALGVIGALLIGSFITIPLPTGPQVEASLNIGGAVVPLILAGYLIYTTSNKERLHSVVGIIGTAAAIYLTGLLLPAQPEAMFLDPLYIYPLVGGIIAYVIGRSRR
;
A
#
# COMPACT_ATOMS: atom_id res chain seq x y z
N MET A 1 -6.60 3.37 -28.70
CA MET A 1 -6.66 4.43 -27.66
C MET A 1 -5.74 4.01 -26.53
N PRO A 2 -4.84 4.87 -26.00
CA PRO A 2 -4.01 4.50 -24.86
C PRO A 2 -4.90 4.17 -23.66
N GLN A 3 -4.75 2.96 -23.11
CA GLN A 3 -5.44 2.56 -21.89
C GLN A 3 -4.69 3.16 -20.70
N ILE A 4 -5.33 4.06 -19.96
CA ILE A 4 -4.78 4.61 -18.72
C ILE A 4 -4.93 3.54 -17.63
N PRO A 5 -3.87 3.20 -16.88
CA PRO A 5 -3.99 2.25 -15.78
C PRO A 5 -5.05 2.71 -14.78
N ILE A 6 -5.88 1.78 -14.31
CA ILE A 6 -6.95 2.10 -13.36
C ILE A 6 -6.41 2.72 -12.06
N GLY A 7 -5.23 2.31 -11.61
CA GLY A 7 -4.55 2.90 -10.46
C GLY A 7 -4.25 4.38 -10.65
N THR A 8 -3.82 4.79 -11.84
CA THR A 8 -3.59 6.21 -12.18
C THR A 8 -4.90 6.99 -12.12
N ILE A 9 -5.99 6.44 -12.66
CA ILE A 9 -7.32 7.06 -12.58
C ILE A 9 -7.75 7.25 -11.12
N ILE A 10 -7.60 6.21 -10.29
CA ILE A 10 -7.92 6.29 -8.86
C ILE A 10 -7.10 7.37 -8.17
N LEU A 11 -5.79 7.43 -8.40
CA LEU A 11 -4.91 8.44 -7.81
C LEU A 11 -5.30 9.86 -8.23
N LEU A 12 -5.69 10.08 -9.49
CA LEU A 12 -6.16 11.37 -9.97
C LEU A 12 -7.49 11.78 -9.31
N VAL A 13 -8.42 10.85 -9.16
CA VAL A 13 -9.68 11.10 -8.44
C VAL A 13 -9.41 11.44 -6.97
N VAL A 14 -8.55 10.68 -6.29
CA VAL A 14 -8.17 10.95 -4.90
C VAL A 14 -7.48 12.31 -4.76
N SER A 15 -6.58 12.65 -5.70
CA SER A 15 -5.94 13.97 -5.76
C SER A 15 -6.98 15.09 -5.84
N LEU A 16 -7.98 14.93 -6.70
CA LEU A 16 -9.06 15.90 -6.86
C LEU A 16 -9.91 16.05 -5.58
N LEU A 17 -10.24 14.93 -4.92
CA LEU A 17 -10.95 14.93 -3.64
C LEU A 17 -10.17 15.64 -2.53
N ILE A 18 -8.84 15.47 -2.49
CA ILE A 18 -7.98 16.19 -1.56
C ILE A 18 -7.97 17.68 -1.89
N TYR A 19 -7.79 18.03 -3.17
CA TYR A 19 -7.73 19.42 -3.62
C TYR A 19 -9.02 20.20 -3.28
N PHE A 20 -10.18 19.56 -3.41
CA PHE A 20 -11.47 20.13 -3.01
C PHE A 20 -11.78 20.04 -1.51
N GLY A 21 -10.87 19.51 -0.68
CA GLY A 21 -11.04 19.42 0.76
C GLY A 21 -12.01 18.31 1.22
N VAL A 22 -12.48 17.44 0.33
CA VAL A 22 -13.40 16.32 0.67
C VAL A 22 -12.73 15.33 1.63
N ALA A 23 -11.40 15.18 1.52
CA ALA A 23 -10.62 14.25 2.32
C ALA A 23 -10.12 14.80 3.67
N GLN A 24 -10.44 16.05 4.06
CA GLN A 24 -9.87 16.73 5.24
C GLN A 24 -9.91 15.87 6.51
N ARG A 25 -11.08 15.29 6.86
CA ARG A 25 -11.22 14.45 8.06
C ARG A 25 -10.36 13.18 8.03
N VAL A 26 -10.04 12.67 6.83
CA VAL A 26 -9.15 11.52 6.66
C VAL A 26 -7.70 11.98 6.81
N LEU A 27 -7.33 13.10 6.17
CA LEU A 27 -5.98 13.67 6.25
C LEU A 27 -5.61 14.12 7.66
N ASP A 28 -6.55 14.66 8.42
CA ASP A 28 -6.37 15.03 9.83
C ASP A 28 -5.96 13.81 10.68
N LYS A 29 -6.56 12.64 10.42
CA LYS A 29 -6.19 11.38 11.09
C LYS A 29 -4.81 10.88 10.66
N LEU A 30 -4.38 11.22 9.44
CA LEU A 30 -3.05 10.94 8.93
C LEU A 30 -2.01 11.99 9.36
N ARG A 31 -2.44 13.07 10.03
CA ARG A 31 -1.59 14.21 10.41
C ARG A 31 -0.92 14.89 9.21
N LEU A 32 -1.55 14.81 8.04
CA LEU A 32 -1.04 15.39 6.80
C LEU A 32 -1.81 16.67 6.47
N SER A 33 -1.09 17.68 5.97
CA SER A 33 -1.73 18.81 5.29
C SER A 33 -2.16 18.41 3.88
N ASP A 34 -3.13 19.11 3.32
CA ASP A 34 -3.60 18.89 1.94
C ASP A 34 -2.43 18.91 0.94
N LYS A 35 -1.49 19.86 1.10
CA LYS A 35 -0.27 19.96 0.26
C LYS A 35 0.63 18.73 0.40
N ALA A 36 0.83 18.24 1.63
CA ALA A 36 1.65 17.04 1.86
C ALA A 36 0.98 15.80 1.26
N ALA A 37 -0.34 15.67 1.41
CA ALA A 37 -1.11 14.57 0.83
C ALA A 37 -1.06 14.58 -0.70
N LEU A 38 -1.24 15.74 -1.35
CA LEU A 38 -1.06 15.88 -2.80
C LEU A 38 0.38 15.56 -3.23
N GLY A 39 1.38 15.96 -2.44
CA GLY A 39 2.78 15.60 -2.66
C GLY A 39 3.01 14.09 -2.65
N VAL A 40 2.40 13.36 -1.71
CA VAL A 40 2.43 11.89 -1.67
C VAL A 40 1.79 11.28 -2.91
N ILE A 41 0.61 11.77 -3.33
CA ILE A 41 -0.04 11.28 -4.56
C ILE A 41 0.84 11.54 -5.79
N GLY A 42 1.45 12.72 -5.88
CA GLY A 42 2.42 13.04 -6.93
C GLY A 42 3.63 12.10 -6.92
N ALA A 43 4.16 11.77 -5.74
CA ALA A 43 5.26 10.82 -5.58
C ALA A 43 4.86 9.39 -5.98
N LEU A 44 3.63 8.95 -5.68
CA LEU A 44 3.10 7.66 -6.15
C LEU A 44 3.03 7.62 -7.69
N LEU A 45 2.51 8.69 -8.30
CA LEU A 45 2.38 8.79 -9.76
C LEU A 45 3.74 8.79 -10.45
N ILE A 46 4.63 9.70 -10.08
CA ILE A 46 5.96 9.83 -10.70
C ILE A 46 6.81 8.60 -10.40
N GLY A 47 6.79 8.14 -9.14
CA GLY A 47 7.54 6.97 -8.70
C GLY A 47 7.09 5.68 -9.37
N SER A 48 5.84 5.58 -9.84
CA SER A 48 5.35 4.38 -10.54
C SER A 48 6.09 4.09 -11.85
N PHE A 49 6.68 5.11 -12.48
CA PHE A 49 7.50 4.97 -13.68
C PHE A 49 8.94 4.56 -13.38
N ILE A 50 9.33 4.54 -12.10
CA ILE A 50 10.69 4.22 -11.66
C ILE A 50 10.67 2.81 -11.05
N THR A 51 11.28 1.87 -11.77
CA THR A 51 11.44 0.49 -11.31
C THR A 51 12.92 0.12 -11.28
N ILE A 52 13.39 -0.31 -10.11
CA ILE A 52 14.77 -0.69 -9.88
C ILE A 52 14.84 -2.23 -9.88
N PRO A 53 15.60 -2.87 -10.78
CA PRO A 53 15.80 -4.31 -10.71
C PRO A 53 16.58 -4.65 -9.44
N LEU A 54 16.11 -5.66 -8.70
CA LEU A 54 16.82 -6.15 -7.53
C LEU A 54 17.84 -7.20 -7.97
N PRO A 55 19.04 -7.23 -7.38
CA PRO A 55 20.02 -8.28 -7.65
C PRO A 55 19.55 -9.57 -6.95
N THR A 56 18.61 -10.25 -7.58
CA THR A 56 18.17 -11.59 -7.19
C THR A 56 18.87 -12.64 -8.04
N GLY A 57 19.00 -13.86 -7.50
CA GLY A 57 19.69 -14.96 -8.19
C GLY A 57 19.00 -15.35 -9.52
N PRO A 58 19.61 -16.23 -10.32
CA PRO A 58 19.17 -16.55 -11.70
C PRO A 58 17.73 -17.08 -11.83
N GLN A 59 17.07 -17.41 -10.71
CA GLN A 59 15.77 -18.07 -10.65
C GLN A 59 14.65 -17.15 -10.18
N VAL A 60 14.96 -15.91 -9.76
CA VAL A 60 13.95 -14.96 -9.26
C VAL A 60 14.20 -13.62 -9.93
N GLU A 61 13.26 -13.17 -10.75
CA GLU A 61 13.23 -11.79 -11.23
C GLU A 61 12.45 -10.95 -10.23
N ALA A 62 13.16 -10.19 -9.40
CA ALA A 62 12.53 -9.25 -8.49
C ALA A 62 12.86 -7.82 -8.92
N SER A 63 11.87 -6.95 -8.82
CA SER A 63 12.04 -5.53 -9.06
C SER A 63 11.31 -4.73 -8.00
N LEU A 64 11.80 -3.52 -7.74
CA LEU A 64 11.27 -2.60 -6.76
C LEU A 64 10.72 -1.37 -7.47
N ASN A 65 9.40 -1.22 -7.47
CA ASN A 65 8.74 -0.02 -7.98
C ASN A 65 8.73 1.07 -6.90
N ILE A 66 9.23 2.26 -7.21
CA ILE A 66 9.36 3.34 -6.23
C ILE A 66 7.98 3.84 -5.79
N GLY A 67 7.06 4.06 -6.73
CA GLY A 67 5.70 4.50 -6.43
C GLY A 67 4.88 3.43 -5.72
N GLY A 68 5.04 2.16 -6.10
CA GLY A 68 4.27 1.04 -5.57
C GLY A 68 4.75 0.53 -4.22
N ALA A 69 6.04 0.68 -3.89
CA ALA A 69 6.62 0.11 -2.67
C ALA A 69 7.26 1.18 -1.76
N VAL A 70 8.15 2.00 -2.30
CA VAL A 70 8.98 2.90 -1.48
C VAL A 70 8.16 4.06 -0.90
N VAL A 71 7.34 4.72 -1.72
CA VAL A 71 6.51 5.85 -1.25
C VAL A 71 5.50 5.41 -0.17
N PRO A 72 4.73 4.30 -0.34
CA PRO A 72 3.89 3.77 0.73
C PRO A 72 4.64 3.42 2.01
N LEU A 73 5.84 2.84 1.89
CA LEU A 73 6.67 2.48 3.04
C LEU A 73 7.13 3.72 3.83
N ILE A 74 7.55 4.78 3.13
CA ILE A 74 7.92 6.05 3.75
C ILE A 74 6.70 6.66 4.47
N LEU A 75 5.53 6.66 3.83
CA LEU A 75 4.30 7.17 4.44
C LEU A 75 3.92 6.35 5.70
N ALA A 76 4.00 5.02 5.63
CA ALA A 76 3.76 4.17 6.79
C ALA A 76 4.74 4.47 7.93
N GLY A 77 6.03 4.63 7.62
CA GLY A 77 7.06 5.02 8.58
C GLY A 77 6.76 6.38 9.24
N TYR A 78 6.34 7.38 8.46
CA TYR A 78 5.91 8.68 8.97
C TYR A 78 4.76 8.57 9.97
N LEU A 79 3.73 7.77 9.67
CA LEU A 79 2.57 7.58 10.55
C LEU A 79 2.97 6.88 11.86
N ILE A 80 3.82 5.86 11.80
CA ILE A 80 4.32 5.12 12.97
C ILE A 80 5.21 6.02 13.85
N TYR A 81 6.02 6.87 13.22
CA TYR A 81 6.89 7.80 13.91
C TYR A 81 6.10 8.89 14.64
N THR A 82 5.09 9.46 13.98
CA THR A 82 4.31 10.58 14.52
C THR A 82 3.20 10.17 15.49
N THR A 83 2.80 8.90 15.53
CA THR A 83 1.72 8.44 16.42
C THR A 83 2.17 8.21 17.87
N SER A 84 1.20 7.94 18.76
CA SER A 84 1.41 7.66 20.18
C SER A 84 2.03 6.28 20.43
N ASN A 85 2.65 6.05 21.59
CA ASN A 85 3.24 4.75 21.95
C ASN A 85 2.24 3.59 21.90
N LYS A 86 0.98 3.82 22.32
CA LYS A 86 -0.09 2.82 22.25
C LYS A 86 -0.40 2.45 20.80
N GLU A 87 -0.63 3.45 19.96
CA GLU A 87 -0.89 3.23 18.53
C GLU A 87 0.31 2.61 17.81
N ARG A 88 1.52 2.97 18.19
CA ARG A 88 2.76 2.39 17.64
C ARG A 88 2.83 0.88 17.92
N LEU A 89 2.50 0.45 19.13
CA LEU A 89 2.41 -0.99 19.46
C LEU A 89 1.36 -1.69 18.60
N HIS A 90 0.18 -1.08 18.43
CA HIS A 90 -0.85 -1.63 17.54
C HIS A 90 -0.40 -1.71 16.08
N SER A 91 0.35 -0.73 15.59
CA SER A 91 0.94 -0.77 14.25
C SER A 91 1.92 -1.93 14.10
N VAL A 92 2.76 -2.21 15.11
CA VAL A 92 3.67 -3.37 15.10
C VAL A 92 2.88 -4.67 15.04
N VAL A 93 1.84 -4.83 15.87
CA VAL A 93 0.97 -6.02 15.83
C VAL A 93 0.30 -6.17 14.46
N GLY A 94 -0.18 -5.07 13.88
CA GLY A 94 -0.77 -5.07 12.54
C GLY A 94 0.22 -5.46 11.45
N ILE A 95 1.46 -4.96 11.51
CA ILE A 95 2.54 -5.33 10.57
C ILE A 95 2.83 -6.82 10.67
N ILE A 96 3.05 -7.33 11.88
CA ILE A 96 3.36 -8.76 12.10
C ILE A 96 2.20 -9.64 11.63
N GLY A 97 0.95 -9.30 11.99
CA GLY A 97 -0.23 -10.06 11.59
C GLY A 97 -0.44 -10.05 10.07
N THR A 98 -0.24 -8.91 9.42
CA THR A 98 -0.36 -8.79 7.96
C THR A 98 0.76 -9.57 7.24
N ALA A 99 2.00 -9.47 7.72
CA ALA A 99 3.12 -10.22 7.17
C ALA A 99 2.92 -11.74 7.32
N ALA A 100 2.46 -12.19 8.49
CA ALA A 100 2.13 -13.60 8.72
C ALA A 100 1.02 -14.08 7.79
N ALA A 101 -0.04 -13.29 7.60
CA ALA A 101 -1.13 -13.65 6.70
C ALA A 101 -0.69 -13.72 5.23
N ILE A 102 0.13 -12.77 4.76
CA ILE A 102 0.71 -12.79 3.42
C ILE A 102 1.60 -14.03 3.24
N TYR A 103 2.45 -14.33 4.22
CA TYR A 103 3.31 -15.52 4.18
C TYR A 103 2.51 -16.82 4.12
N LEU A 104 1.49 -16.97 4.98
CA LEU A 104 0.58 -18.12 4.96
C LEU A 104 -0.20 -18.22 3.65
N THR A 105 -0.60 -17.09 3.06
CA THR A 105 -1.24 -17.07 1.74
C THR A 105 -0.33 -17.68 0.68
N GLY A 106 0.95 -17.31 0.67
CA GLY A 106 1.93 -17.89 -0.25
C GLY A 106 2.16 -19.39 -0.05
N LEU A 107 2.02 -19.89 1.18
CA LEU A 107 2.12 -21.33 1.49
C LEU A 107 0.88 -22.13 1.06
N LEU A 108 -0.30 -21.50 1.10
CA LEU A 108 -1.58 -22.16 0.81
C LEU A 108 -1.99 -22.08 -0.66
N LEU A 109 -1.46 -21.11 -1.41
CA LEU A 109 -1.77 -20.94 -2.82
C LEU A 109 -1.09 -22.03 -3.68
N PRO A 110 -1.75 -22.49 -4.77
CA PRO A 110 -1.14 -23.40 -5.73
C PRO A 110 0.18 -22.83 -6.29
N ALA A 111 1.16 -23.67 -6.57
CA ALA A 111 2.42 -23.21 -7.17
C ALA A 111 2.24 -22.69 -8.61
N GLN A 112 1.19 -23.13 -9.31
CA GLN A 112 0.89 -22.78 -10.69
C GLN A 112 -0.20 -21.72 -10.74
N PRO A 113 0.05 -20.54 -11.35
CA PRO A 113 -0.96 -19.48 -11.48
C PRO A 113 -2.24 -19.92 -12.20
N GLU A 114 -2.13 -20.85 -13.13
CA GLU A 114 -3.26 -21.39 -13.93
C GLU A 114 -4.30 -22.14 -13.08
N ALA A 115 -3.88 -22.68 -11.93
CA ALA A 115 -4.77 -23.35 -10.99
C ALA A 115 -5.43 -22.38 -10.01
N MET A 116 -5.09 -21.08 -10.05
CA MET A 116 -5.66 -20.07 -9.16
C MET A 116 -6.92 -19.46 -9.76
N PHE A 117 -7.94 -19.26 -8.90
CA PHE A 117 -9.18 -18.59 -9.31
C PHE A 117 -9.01 -17.07 -9.49
N LEU A 118 -7.96 -16.48 -8.92
CA LEU A 118 -7.65 -15.06 -8.98
C LEU A 118 -6.14 -14.89 -9.11
N ASP A 119 -5.71 -13.89 -9.89
CA ASP A 119 -4.29 -13.59 -10.07
C ASP A 119 -3.66 -13.18 -8.71
N PRO A 120 -2.46 -13.70 -8.36
CA PRO A 120 -1.68 -13.22 -7.22
C PRO A 120 -1.60 -11.70 -7.07
N LEU A 121 -1.57 -10.97 -8.19
CA LEU A 121 -1.57 -9.51 -8.25
C LEU A 121 -2.75 -8.90 -7.48
N TYR A 122 -3.90 -9.58 -7.42
CA TYR A 122 -5.07 -9.16 -6.66
C TYR A 122 -5.19 -9.86 -5.31
N ILE A 123 -4.78 -11.13 -5.19
CA ILE A 123 -4.92 -11.90 -3.94
C ILE A 123 -4.13 -11.24 -2.81
N TYR A 124 -2.86 -10.93 -3.02
CA TYR A 124 -2.00 -10.41 -1.94
C TYR A 124 -2.48 -9.05 -1.39
N PRO A 125 -2.81 -8.04 -2.22
CA PRO A 125 -3.38 -6.79 -1.73
C PRO A 125 -4.72 -6.97 -1.02
N LEU A 126 -5.58 -7.88 -1.50
CA LEU A 126 -6.88 -8.16 -0.87
C LEU A 126 -6.70 -8.78 0.52
N VAL A 127 -5.86 -9.80 0.66
CA VAL A 127 -5.56 -10.41 1.96
C VAL A 127 -4.96 -9.36 2.90
N GLY A 128 -3.95 -8.62 2.44
CA GLY A 128 -3.31 -7.59 3.25
C GLY A 128 -4.31 -6.52 3.72
N GLY A 129 -5.16 -6.04 2.83
CA GLY A 129 -6.20 -5.04 3.14
C GLY A 129 -7.25 -5.56 4.12
N ILE A 130 -7.70 -6.81 3.97
CA ILE A 130 -8.68 -7.43 4.89
C ILE A 130 -8.08 -7.57 6.28
N ILE A 131 -6.86 -8.10 6.39
CA ILE A 131 -6.18 -8.29 7.68
C ILE A 131 -5.92 -6.94 8.35
N ALA A 132 -5.43 -5.95 7.60
CA ALA A 132 -5.22 -4.60 8.10
C ALA A 132 -6.54 -3.95 8.59
N TYR A 133 -7.64 -4.16 7.87
CA TYR A 133 -8.96 -3.67 8.29
C TYR A 133 -9.44 -4.35 9.58
N VAL A 134 -9.34 -5.67 9.68
CA VAL A 134 -9.77 -6.42 10.86
C VAL A 134 -8.97 -6.02 12.10
N ILE A 135 -7.63 -5.95 11.99
CA ILE A 135 -6.76 -5.57 13.11
C ILE A 135 -6.94 -4.08 13.45
N GLY A 136 -7.02 -3.21 12.43
CA GLY A 136 -7.14 -1.77 12.58
C GLY A 136 -8.51 -1.28 13.05
N ARG A 137 -9.55 -2.12 12.97
CA ARG A 137 -10.94 -1.80 13.36
C ARG A 137 -11.11 -1.54 14.87
N SER A 138 -10.19 -2.00 15.72
CA SER A 138 -10.27 -1.87 17.19
C SER A 138 -10.03 -0.43 17.70
N ARG A 139 -10.78 0.54 17.18
CA ARG A 139 -10.71 1.97 17.52
C ARG A 139 -12.09 2.56 17.85
N ARG A 140 -12.98 1.76 18.43
CA ARG A 140 -14.14 2.22 19.21
C ARG A 140 -14.19 1.46 20.52
#